data_AF-A0A842SV80-F1
#
_entry.id   AF-A0A842SV80-F1
#
_cell.length_a   1.000
_cell.length_b   1.000
_cell.length_c   1.000
_cell.angle_alpha   90.00
_cell.angle_beta   90.00
_cell.angle_gamma   90.00
#
_symmetry.space_group_name_H-M   'P 1'
#
loop_
_entity.id
_entity.type
_entity.pdbx_description
1 polymer ?
#
loop_
_entity_poly.entity_id
_entity_poly.type
_entity_poly.pdbx_seq_one_letter_code
_entity_poly.pdbx_strand_id
1 'polypeptide(L)'
;MSNNKTILCMALMFDVILRVGLLIATGFLFGIILLAYLRVRSIKLLLFTIGFGLFFVHAILYMPELMIGEFTFDLSENVHIFLNLVALVFITAGILKEKE
;
A
#
# COMPACT_ATOMS: atom_id res chain seq x y z
N MET A 1 36.13 3.55 -8.09
CA MET A 1 35.10 4.62 -8.23
C MET A 1 33.95 4.24 -9.16
N SER A 2 34.16 3.48 -10.26
CA SER A 2 33.10 3.10 -11.21
C SER A 2 32.09 2.08 -10.67
N ASN A 3 32.54 1.01 -10.00
CA ASN A 3 31.66 -0.05 -9.48
C ASN A 3 30.61 0.42 -8.47
N ASN A 4 30.90 1.48 -7.70
CA ASN A 4 29.95 1.96 -6.68
C ASN A 4 28.72 2.64 -7.31
N LYS A 5 28.88 3.28 -8.48
CA LYS A 5 27.76 3.90 -9.21
C LYS A 5 26.87 2.86 -9.88
N THR A 6 27.43 1.79 -10.42
CA THR A 6 26.66 0.70 -11.04
C THR A 6 25.86 -0.09 -10.00
N ILE A 7 26.43 -0.36 -8.83
CA ILE A 7 25.72 -1.02 -7.72
C ILE A 7 24.58 -0.12 -7.21
N LEU A 8 24.83 1.18 -7.05
CA LEU A 8 23.80 2.15 -6.64
C LEU A 8 22.66 2.26 -7.66
N CYS A 9 22.98 2.31 -8.95
CA CYS A 9 21.98 2.37 -10.03
C CYS A 9 21.13 1.08 -10.07
N MET A 10 21.77 -0.09 -9.93
CA MET A 10 21.08 -1.38 -9.89
C MET A 10 20.17 -1.52 -8.66
N ALA A 11 20.60 -0.99 -7.50
CA ALA A 11 19.78 -0.95 -6.28
C ALA A 11 18.54 -0.05 -6.44
N LEU A 12 18.71 1.15 -7.03
CA LEU A 12 17.61 2.07 -7.31
C LEU A 12 16.58 1.46 -8.27
N MET A 13 17.03 0.83 -9.35
CA MET A 13 16.13 0.17 -10.30
C MET A 13 15.33 -0.95 -9.63
N PHE A 14 15.98 -1.74 -8.76
CA PHE A 14 15.32 -2.83 -8.04
C PHE A 14 14.28 -2.31 -7.04
N ASP A 15 14.60 -1.26 -6.28
CA ASP A 15 13.65 -0.62 -5.35
C ASP A 15 12.40 -0.10 -6.08
N VAL A 16 12.60 0.58 -7.21
CA VAL A 16 11.49 1.04 -8.07
C VAL A 16 10.63 -0.13 -8.55
N ILE A 17 11.25 -1.19 -9.08
CA ILE A 17 10.52 -2.37 -9.58
C ILE A 17 9.70 -3.02 -8.45
N LEU A 18 10.28 -3.19 -7.27
CA LEU A 18 9.59 -3.78 -6.12
C LEU A 18 8.39 -2.91 -5.69
N ARG A 19 8.57 -1.60 -5.60
CA ARG A 19 7.49 -0.68 -5.21
C ARG A 19 6.37 -0.64 -6.23
N VAL A 20 6.69 -0.58 -7.52
CA VAL A 20 5.70 -0.61 -8.60
C VAL A 20 4.95 -1.96 -8.58
N GLY A 21 5.67 -3.07 -8.42
CA GLY A 21 5.07 -4.40 -8.29
C GLY A 21 4.13 -4.50 -7.09
N LEU A 22 4.54 -3.97 -5.93
CA LEU A 22 3.72 -3.94 -4.73
C LEU A 22 2.47 -3.07 -4.89
N LEU A 23 2.60 -1.92 -5.55
CA LEU A 23 1.48 -1.03 -5.85
C LEU A 23 0.45 -1.73 -6.75
N ILE A 24 0.91 -2.39 -7.81
CA ILE A 24 0.03 -3.13 -8.73
C ILE A 24 -0.65 -4.29 -7.99
N ALA A 25 0.10 -5.07 -7.21
CA ALA A 25 -0.46 -6.18 -6.43
C ALA A 25 -1.51 -5.72 -5.42
N THR A 26 -1.22 -4.63 -4.70
CA THR A 26 -2.14 -4.06 -3.70
C THR A 26 -3.38 -3.47 -4.36
N GLY A 27 -3.22 -2.78 -5.49
CA GLY A 27 -4.34 -2.24 -6.27
C GLY A 27 -5.24 -3.34 -6.84
N PHE A 28 -4.65 -4.43 -7.33
CA PHE A 28 -5.40 -5.59 -7.81
C PHE A 28 -6.18 -6.27 -6.68
N LEU A 29 -5.55 -6.47 -5.52
CA LEU A 29 -6.19 -7.05 -4.35
C LEU A 29 -7.32 -6.16 -3.82
N PHE A 30 -7.10 -4.85 -3.73
CA PHE A 30 -8.13 -3.88 -3.39
C PHE A 30 -9.31 -3.94 -4.38
N GLY A 31 -9.03 -4.01 -5.68
CA GLY A 31 -10.05 -4.14 -6.72
C GLY A 31 -10.91 -5.39 -6.56
N ILE A 32 -10.30 -6.56 -6.31
CA ILE A 32 -11.04 -7.81 -6.09
C ILE A 32 -11.92 -7.71 -4.83
N ILE A 33 -11.39 -7.18 -3.74
CA ILE A 33 -12.12 -7.05 -2.47
C ILE A 33 -13.26 -6.06 -2.62
N LEU A 34 -13.06 -4.94 -3.33
CA LEU A 34 -14.09 -3.96 -3.62
C LEU A 34 -15.20 -4.57 -4.50
N LEU A 35 -14.86 -5.34 -5.53
CA LEU A 35 -15.84 -6.05 -6.36
C LEU A 35 -16.61 -7.10 -5.54
N ALA A 36 -15.93 -7.83 -4.66
CA ALA A 36 -16.56 -8.77 -3.75
C ALA A 36 -17.51 -8.05 -2.78
N TYR A 37 -17.11 -6.88 -2.26
CA TYR A 37 -17.94 -6.03 -1.43
C TYR A 37 -19.18 -5.55 -2.19
N LEU A 38 -19.03 -5.07 -3.44
CA LEU A 38 -20.17 -4.63 -4.26
C LEU A 38 -21.18 -5.77 -4.51
N ARG A 39 -20.70 -7.01 -4.64
CA ARG A 39 -21.56 -8.19 -4.87
C ARG A 39 -22.28 -8.67 -3.62
N VAL A 40 -21.57 -8.83 -2.50
CA VAL A 40 -22.12 -9.46 -1.28
C VAL A 40 -22.68 -8.42 -0.31
N ARG A 41 -22.19 -7.17 -0.37
CA ARG A 41 -22.54 -6.06 0.54
C ARG A 41 -22.43 -6.41 2.03
N SER A 42 -21.47 -7.25 2.40
CA SER A 42 -21.24 -7.57 3.81
C SER A 42 -20.36 -6.52 4.49
N ILE A 43 -20.66 -6.22 5.75
CA ILE A 43 -19.83 -5.32 6.56
C ILE A 43 -18.40 -5.84 6.72
N LYS A 44 -18.19 -7.16 6.73
CA LYS A 44 -16.84 -7.75 6.78
C LYS A 44 -16.01 -7.30 5.58
N LEU A 45 -16.59 -7.40 4.38
CA LEU A 45 -15.92 -6.99 3.16
C LEU A 45 -15.73 -5.48 3.09
N LEU A 46 -16.62 -4.69 3.69
CA LEU A 46 -16.43 -3.24 3.85
C LEU A 46 -15.19 -2.93 4.69
N LEU A 47 -15.01 -3.61 5.83
CA LEU A 47 -13.84 -3.43 6.69
C LEU A 47 -12.54 -3.82 5.98
N PHE A 48 -12.54 -4.94 5.25
CA PHE A 48 -11.41 -5.32 4.39
C PHE A 48 -11.16 -4.29 3.30
N THR A 49 -12.20 -3.79 2.64
CA THR A 49 -12.07 -2.77 1.59
C THR A 49 -11.43 -1.50 2.15
N ILE A 50 -11.81 -1.05 3.36
CA ILE A 50 -11.20 0.12 4.00
C ILE A 50 -9.73 -0.16 4.35
N GLY A 51 -9.42 -1.31 4.96
CA GLY A 51 -8.05 -1.66 5.32
C GLY A 51 -7.12 -1.77 4.10
N PHE A 52 -7.53 -2.51 3.06
CA PHE A 52 -6.76 -2.62 1.82
C PHE A 52 -6.76 -1.31 1.02
N GLY A 53 -7.81 -0.51 1.10
CA GLY A 53 -7.86 0.82 0.50
C GLY A 53 -6.85 1.77 1.13
N LEU A 54 -6.70 1.73 2.46
CA LEU A 54 -5.65 2.50 3.15
C LEU A 54 -4.25 2.06 2.74
N PHE A 55 -3.99 0.74 2.63
CA PHE A 55 -2.71 0.23 2.10
C PHE A 55 -2.46 0.69 0.65
N PHE A 56 -3.50 0.70 -0.19
CA PHE A 56 -3.38 1.12 -1.58
C PHE A 56 -3.08 2.62 -1.69
N VAL A 57 -3.82 3.47 -0.98
CA VAL A 57 -3.57 4.92 -0.94
C VAL A 57 -2.18 5.20 -0.38
N HIS A 58 -1.77 4.49 0.67
CA HIS A 58 -0.44 4.60 1.23
C HIS A 58 0.66 4.29 0.20
N ALA A 59 0.50 3.19 -0.54
CA ALA A 59 1.44 2.81 -1.61
C ALA A 59 1.49 3.84 -2.75
N ILE A 60 0.37 4.48 -3.09
CA ILE A 60 0.32 5.57 -4.09
C ILE A 60 1.07 6.79 -3.58
N LEU A 61 0.82 7.23 -2.34
CA LEU A 61 1.43 8.42 -1.76
C LEU A 61 2.95 8.30 -1.61
N TYR A 62 3.45 7.08 -1.43
CA TYR A 62 4.88 6.79 -1.31
C TYR A 62 5.60 6.61 -2.66
N MET A 63 4.85 6.44 -3.75
CA MET A 63 5.41 6.29 -5.10
C MET A 63 6.12 7.55 -5.64
N PRO A 64 5.58 8.79 -5.51
CA PRO A 64 6.19 9.98 -6.11
C PRO A 64 7.55 10.38 -5.54
N GLU A 65 7.90 9.97 -4.32
CA GLU A 65 9.21 10.25 -3.70
C GLU A 65 10.40 9.80 -4.56
N LEU A 66 10.22 8.78 -5.41
CA LEU A 66 11.28 8.26 -6.28
C LEU A 66 11.29 8.85 -7.69
N MET A 67 10.20 9.49 -8.14
CA MET A 67 9.99 9.84 -9.55
C MET A 67 10.17 11.33 -9.83
N ILE A 68 9.94 12.20 -8.82
CA ILE A 68 9.99 13.65 -8.99
C ILE A 68 10.71 14.22 -7.76
N GLY A 69 11.98 14.58 -7.89
CA GLY A 69 12.82 15.12 -6.80
C GLY A 69 12.36 16.44 -6.17
N GLU A 70 11.14 16.91 -6.46
CA GLU A 70 10.56 18.17 -5.97
C GLU A 70 9.26 17.98 -5.17
N PHE A 71 8.69 16.77 -5.11
CA PHE A 71 7.53 16.46 -4.27
C PHE A 71 7.92 15.51 -3.14
N THR A 72 8.69 16.03 -2.18
CA THR A 72 8.85 15.37 -0.88
C THR A 72 7.60 15.64 -0.06
N PHE A 73 6.57 14.80 -0.22
CA PHE A 73 5.65 14.59 0.88
C PHE A 73 6.48 13.92 1.98
N ASP A 74 7.16 14.73 2.80
CA ASP A 74 7.96 14.27 3.94
C ASP A 74 6.99 13.79 5.02
N LEU A 75 6.33 12.66 4.72
CA LEU A 75 5.54 11.91 5.65
C LEU A 75 6.54 11.32 6.64
N SER A 76 6.62 11.95 7.82
CA SER A 76 7.37 11.42 8.95
C SER A 76 7.14 9.91 9.06
N GLU A 77 8.19 9.14 9.31
CA GLU A 77 8.16 7.68 9.53
C GLU A 77 7.01 7.24 10.47
N ASN A 78 6.68 8.09 11.44
CA ASN A 78 5.55 7.92 12.34
C ASN A 78 4.19 7.80 11.61
N VAL A 79 3.97 8.58 10.56
CA VAL A 79 2.74 8.54 9.76
C VAL A 79 2.69 7.29 8.89
N HIS A 80 3.82 6.80 8.40
CA HIS A 80 3.89 5.50 7.71
C HIS A 80 3.45 4.36 8.63
N ILE A 81 4.02 4.31 9.83
CA ILE A 81 3.67 3.30 10.84
C ILE A 81 2.21 3.45 11.23
N PHE A 82 1.73 4.68 11.41
CA PHE A 82 0.34 4.95 11.78
C PHE A 82 -0.65 4.48 10.71
N LEU A 83 -0.42 4.80 9.43
CA LEU A 83 -1.31 4.37 8.34
C LEU A 83 -1.36 2.84 8.23
N ASN A 84 -0.20 2.17 8.34
CA ASN A 84 -0.13 0.72 8.33
C ASN A 84 -0.83 0.11 9.55
N LEU A 85 -0.69 0.70 10.74
CA LEU A 85 -1.35 0.25 11.95
C LEU A 85 -2.88 0.40 11.83
N VAL A 86 -3.36 1.54 11.35
CA VAL A 86 -4.79 1.79 11.14
C VAL A 86 -5.35 0.80 10.11
N ALA A 87 -4.67 0.61 8.99
CA ALA A 87 -5.07 -0.37 7.98
C ALA A 87 -5.14 -1.79 8.57
N LEU A 88 -4.16 -2.17 9.39
CA LEU A 88 -4.13 -3.46 10.07
C LEU A 88 -5.28 -3.61 11.06
N VAL A 89 -5.61 -2.57 11.83
CA VAL A 89 -6.76 -2.57 12.75
C VAL A 89 -8.07 -2.82 11.99
N PHE A 90 -8.26 -2.19 10.84
CA PHE A 90 -9.46 -2.43 10.00
C PHE A 90 -9.52 -3.87 9.47
N ILE A 91 -8.39 -4.43 9.04
CA ILE A 91 -8.32 -5.83 8.59
C ILE A 91 -8.61 -6.78 9.76
N THR A 92 -7.97 -6.57 10.92
CA THR A 92 -8.20 -7.36 12.13
C THR A 92 -9.65 -7.26 12.59
N ALA A 93 -10.25 -6.07 12.59
CA ALA A 93 -11.67 -5.90 12.88
C ALA A 93 -12.56 -6.64 11.86
N GLY A 94 -12.19 -6.65 10.58
CA GLY A 94 -12.86 -7.44 9.54
C GLY A 94 -12.78 -8.94 9.76
N ILE A 95 -11.64 -9.44 10.26
CA ILE A 95 -11.42 -10.86 10.62
C ILE A 95 -12.24 -11.22 11.87
N LEU A 96 -12.14 -10.40 12.92
CA LEU A 96 -12.80 -10.63 14.22
C LEU A 96 -14.31 -10.42 14.14
N LYS A 97 -14.81 -9.69 13.15
CA LYS A 97 -16.24 -9.57 12.91
C LYS A 97 -16.78 -10.95 12.53
N GLU A 98 -17.36 -11.62 13.51
CA GLU A 98 -17.97 -12.94 13.34
C GLU A 98 -19.21 -12.85 12.45
N LYS A 99 -19.61 -13.98 11.85
CA LYS A 99 -20.75 -14.01 10.92
C LYS A 99 -22.01 -13.80 11.76
N GLU A 100 -22.61 -12.62 11.68
CA GLU A 100 -24.08 -12.55 11.76
C GLU A 100 -24.65 -12.96 10.41
#